data_AF-A0A844XHK2-F1
#
_entry.id   AF-A0A844XHK2-F1
#
_cell.length_a   1.000
_cell.length_b   1.000
_cell.length_c   1.000
_cell.angle_alpha   90.00
_cell.angle_beta   90.00
_cell.angle_gamma   90.00
#
_symmetry.space_group_name_H-M   'P 1'
#
loop_
_entity.id
_entity.type
_entity.pdbx_description
1 polymer ?
#
loop_
_entity_poly.entity_id
_entity_poly.type
_entity_poly.pdbx_seq_one_letter_code
_entity_poly.pdbx_strand_id
1 'polypeptide(L)'
;MLAQAGPTAATTTPDIETRDVEYDALVSGKARTAIAQLEQARAENPSDPALLINLGAAYAAVGEYQLAQQAYRDAINSEDRYELELANGDWIDSRRAARLALSSLDSSAE
;
A
#
# COMPACT_ATOMS: atom_id res chain seq x y z
N MET A 1 -63.62 16.96 0.81
CA MET A 1 -62.93 16.19 1.86
C MET A 1 -61.47 16.12 1.46
N LEU A 2 -60.57 16.58 2.33
CA LEU A 2 -59.12 16.68 2.12
C LEU A 2 -58.46 15.39 2.60
N ALA A 3 -57.62 14.75 1.78
CA ALA A 3 -56.64 13.77 2.24
C ALA A 3 -55.46 13.79 1.27
N GLN A 4 -54.48 14.66 1.53
CA GLN A 4 -53.18 14.60 0.89
C GLN A 4 -52.22 13.87 1.83
N ALA A 5 -51.68 12.77 1.32
CA ALA A 5 -50.72 11.91 2.00
C ALA A 5 -49.46 12.71 2.37
N GLY A 6 -49.05 12.61 3.64
CA GLY A 6 -47.77 13.15 4.09
C GLY A 6 -46.62 12.29 3.56
N PRO A 7 -45.50 12.89 3.10
CA PRO A 7 -44.31 12.12 2.80
C PRO A 7 -43.72 11.60 4.11
N THR A 8 -43.65 10.28 4.21
CA THR A 8 -42.98 9.56 5.29
C THR A 8 -41.52 9.96 5.34
N ALA A 9 -41.06 10.29 6.55
CA ALA A 9 -39.71 10.71 6.87
C ALA A 9 -38.66 9.79 6.22
N ALA A 10 -37.73 10.41 5.49
CA ALA A 10 -36.50 9.78 5.06
C ALA A 10 -35.71 9.39 6.32
N THR A 11 -35.54 8.09 6.52
CA THR A 11 -34.66 7.55 7.54
C THR A 11 -33.22 7.80 7.11
N THR A 12 -32.64 8.93 7.51
CA THR A 12 -31.19 9.13 7.49
C THR A 12 -30.61 8.24 8.57
N THR A 13 -30.26 7.01 8.22
CA THR A 13 -29.34 6.18 9.02
C THR A 13 -27.96 6.84 8.99
N PRO A 14 -27.35 7.13 10.16
CA PRO A 14 -26.06 7.77 10.23
C PRO A 14 -24.94 6.77 9.82
N ASP A 15 -24.29 7.05 8.70
CA ASP A 15 -22.83 7.19 8.54
C ASP A 15 -21.92 6.44 9.54
N ILE A 16 -21.92 5.10 9.55
CA ILE A 16 -20.93 4.34 10.36
C ILE A 16 -20.16 3.29 9.55
N GLU A 17 -20.56 2.93 8.32
CA GLU A 17 -19.88 1.86 7.56
C GLU A 17 -19.06 2.35 6.35
N THR A 18 -19.22 3.61 5.94
CA THR A 18 -18.63 4.11 4.67
C THR A 18 -17.15 4.49 4.79
N ARG A 19 -16.67 4.85 5.98
CA ARG A 19 -15.32 5.42 6.15
C ARG A 19 -14.19 4.43 5.91
N ASP A 20 -14.32 3.19 6.38
CA ASP A 20 -13.27 2.18 6.23
C ASP A 20 -13.15 1.74 4.77
N VAL A 21 -14.28 1.53 4.09
CA VAL A 21 -14.33 1.17 2.65
C VAL A 21 -13.83 2.32 1.77
N GLU A 22 -14.21 3.58 2.06
CA GLU A 22 -13.70 4.75 1.33
C GLU A 22 -12.20 4.94 1.53
N TYR A 23 -11.70 4.76 2.75
CA TYR A 23 -10.28 4.85 3.05
C TYR A 23 -9.49 3.75 2.32
N ASP A 24 -9.95 2.50 2.38
CA ASP A 24 -9.32 1.37 1.69
C ASP A 24 -9.34 1.54 0.17
N ALA A 25 -10.44 2.06 -0.38
CA ALA A 25 -10.54 2.37 -1.80
C ALA A 25 -9.58 3.49 -2.21
N LEU A 26 -9.42 4.54 -1.38
CA LEU A 26 -8.48 5.63 -1.63
C LEU A 26 -7.03 5.16 -1.52
N VAL A 27 -6.70 4.34 -0.52
CA VAL A 27 -5.37 3.74 -0.35
C VAL A 27 -5.06 2.83 -1.53
N SER A 28 -5.97 1.92 -1.87
CA SER A 28 -5.82 1.01 -3.01
C SER A 28 -5.68 1.76 -4.33
N GLY A 29 -6.46 2.81 -4.54
CA GLY A 29 -6.38 3.66 -5.74
C GLY A 29 -5.00 4.30 -5.89
N LYS A 30 -4.49 4.91 -4.81
CA LYS A 30 -3.14 5.51 -4.77
C LYS A 30 -2.05 4.46 -4.95
N ALA A 31 -2.18 3.30 -4.33
CA ALA A 31 -1.24 2.20 -4.47
C ALA A 31 -1.20 1.66 -5.91
N ARG A 32 -2.34 1.49 -6.59
CA ARG A 32 -2.39 1.09 -8.00
C ARG A 32 -1.71 2.13 -8.91
N THR A 33 -1.92 3.41 -8.65
CA THR A 33 -1.21 4.48 -9.38
C THR A 33 0.30 4.44 -9.13
N ALA A 34 0.72 4.20 -7.89
CA ALA A 34 2.13 4.07 -7.53
C ALA A 34 2.79 2.86 -8.22
N ILE A 35 2.12 1.70 -8.25
CA ILE A 35 2.60 0.51 -8.98
C ILE A 35 2.89 0.86 -10.44
N ALA A 36 1.95 1.52 -11.13
CA ALA A 36 2.13 1.88 -12.53
C ALA A 36 3.36 2.78 -12.75
N GLN A 37 3.58 3.78 -11.88
CA GLN A 37 4.73 4.68 -11.98
C GLN A 37 6.05 3.98 -11.66
N LEU A 38 6.06 3.14 -10.63
CA LEU A 38 7.25 2.41 -10.18
C LEU A 38 7.66 1.34 -11.20
N GLU A 39 6.72 0.64 -11.83
CA GLU A 39 7.03 -0.31 -12.92
C GLU A 39 7.62 0.40 -14.15
N GLN A 40 7.18 1.62 -14.47
CA GLN A 40 7.83 2.41 -15.52
C GLN A 40 9.26 2.78 -15.11
N ALA A 41 9.47 3.28 -13.89
CA ALA A 41 10.80 3.63 -13.40
C ALA A 41 11.75 2.42 -13.31
N ARG A 42 11.21 1.22 -13.04
CA ARG A 42 11.97 -0.03 -12.99
C ARG A 42 12.56 -0.41 -14.35
N ALA A 43 11.96 0.03 -15.45
CA ALA A 43 12.53 -0.18 -16.79
C ALA A 43 13.88 0.53 -16.97
N GLU A 44 14.12 1.61 -16.23
CA GLU A 44 15.37 2.38 -16.25
C GLU A 44 16.36 1.89 -15.19
N ASN A 45 15.88 1.60 -13.97
CA ASN A 45 16.70 1.19 -12.84
C ASN A 45 16.16 -0.10 -12.19
N PRO A 46 16.35 -1.27 -12.84
CA PRO A 46 15.70 -2.51 -12.43
C PRO A 46 16.18 -3.07 -11.08
N SER A 47 17.36 -2.66 -10.64
CA SER A 47 17.98 -3.14 -9.39
C SER A 47 17.90 -2.12 -8.26
N ASP A 48 17.27 -0.95 -8.44
CA ASP A 48 17.18 0.07 -7.39
C ASP A 48 16.43 -0.47 -6.17
N PRO A 49 17.08 -0.66 -5.01
CA PRO A 49 16.44 -1.24 -3.84
C PRO A 49 15.36 -0.35 -3.24
N ALA A 50 15.45 0.98 -3.36
CA ALA A 50 14.41 1.87 -2.86
C ALA A 50 13.14 1.76 -3.72
N LEU A 51 13.31 1.71 -5.04
CA LEU A 51 12.21 1.46 -5.97
C LEU A 51 11.54 0.11 -5.66
N LEU A 52 12.32 -0.95 -5.52
CA LEU A 52 11.82 -2.31 -5.26
C LEU A 52 11.09 -2.42 -3.91
N ILE A 53 11.56 -1.74 -2.86
CA ILE A 53 10.86 -1.64 -1.58
C ILE A 53 9.51 -0.94 -1.76
N ASN A 54 9.47 0.19 -2.46
CA ASN A 54 8.23 0.93 -2.70
C ASN A 54 7.23 0.12 -3.54
N LEU A 55 7.73 -0.64 -4.52
CA LEU A 55 6.93 -1.55 -5.35
C LEU A 55 6.31 -2.65 -4.47
N GLY A 56 7.10 -3.24 -3.57
CA GLY A 56 6.63 -4.25 -2.62
C GLY A 56 5.54 -3.72 -1.68
N ALA A 57 5.71 -2.50 -1.16
CA ALA A 57 4.73 -1.86 -0.30
C ALA A 57 3.42 -1.57 -1.04
N ALA A 58 3.52 -1.08 -2.27
CA ALA A 58 2.35 -0.78 -3.09
C ALA A 58 1.59 -2.06 -3.48
N TYR A 59 2.29 -3.15 -3.80
CA TYR A 59 1.67 -4.45 -4.05
C TYR A 59 0.96 -5.02 -2.81
N ALA A 60 1.60 -4.93 -1.64
CA ALA A 60 0.99 -5.37 -0.39
C ALA A 60 -0.32 -4.60 -0.10
N ALA A 61 -0.33 -3.28 -0.34
CA ALA A 61 -1.50 -2.43 -0.12
C ALA A 61 -2.71 -2.77 -1.02
N VAL A 62 -2.51 -3.51 -2.11
CA VAL A 62 -3.59 -3.95 -3.01
C VAL A 62 -3.86 -5.45 -2.94
N GLY A 63 -3.25 -6.16 -1.98
CA GLY A 63 -3.45 -7.59 -1.74
C GLY A 63 -2.62 -8.51 -2.65
N GLU A 64 -1.70 -7.96 -3.46
CA GLU A 64 -0.86 -8.72 -4.38
C GLU A 64 0.40 -9.25 -3.66
N TYR A 65 0.18 -10.08 -2.64
CA TYR A 65 1.23 -10.45 -1.68
C TYR A 65 2.41 -11.21 -2.30
N GLN A 66 2.18 -12.05 -3.30
CA GLN A 66 3.25 -12.76 -4.00
C GLN A 66 4.19 -11.78 -4.74
N LEU A 67 3.62 -10.77 -5.39
CA LEU A 67 4.40 -9.72 -6.06
C LEU A 67 5.14 -8.86 -5.04
N ALA A 68 4.51 -8.56 -3.90
CA ALA A 68 5.14 -7.85 -2.81
C ALA A 68 6.36 -8.60 -2.25
N GLN A 69 6.22 -9.89 -1.97
CA GLN A 69 7.33 -10.73 -1.51
C GLN A 69 8.47 -10.77 -2.52
N GLN A 70 8.17 -10.91 -3.81
CA GLN A 70 9.18 -10.92 -4.86
C GLN A 70 9.95 -9.60 -4.90
N ALA A 71 9.25 -8.46 -4.90
CA ALA A 71 9.87 -7.14 -4.92
C ALA A 71 10.79 -6.90 -3.72
N TYR A 72 10.37 -7.31 -2.51
CA TYR A 72 11.23 -7.22 -1.32
C TYR A 72 12.46 -8.14 -1.41
N ARG A 73 12.31 -9.35 -1.96
CA ARG A 73 13.45 -10.27 -2.21
C ARG A 73 14.43 -9.68 -3.21
N ASP A 74 13.93 -9.04 -4.27
CA ASP A 74 14.77 -8.38 -5.26
C ASP A 74 15.52 -7.20 -4.61
N ALA A 75 14.86 -6.40 -3.77
CA ALA A 75 15.52 -5.34 -3.01
C ALA A 75 16.61 -5.87 -2.06
N ILE A 76 16.38 -7.03 -1.42
CA ILE A 76 17.38 -7.70 -0.58
C ILE A 76 18.60 -8.14 -1.40
N ASN A 77 18.39 -8.53 -2.65
CA ASN A 77 19.43 -9.01 -3.54
C ASN A 77 20.10 -7.92 -4.38
N SER A 78 19.61 -6.69 -4.32
CA SER A 78 20.21 -5.55 -5.02
C SER A 78 21.69 -5.37 -4.65
N GLU A 79 22.50 -5.04 -5.66
CA GLU A 79 23.92 -4.70 -5.50
C GLU A 79 24.10 -3.36 -4.78
N ASP A 80 23.16 -2.43 -4.97
CA ASP A 80 23.16 -1.12 -4.33
C ASP A 80 22.67 -1.20 -2.88
N ARG A 81 23.13 -0.25 -2.07
CA ARG A 81 22.67 -0.05 -0.69
C ARG A 81 22.49 1.43 -0.42
N TYR A 82 21.32 1.79 0.06
CA TYR A 82 21.04 3.15 0.51
C TYR A 82 20.83 3.17 2.02
N GLU A 83 21.34 4.21 2.67
CA GLU A 83 20.94 4.55 4.03
C GLU A 83 19.61 5.29 3.99
N LEU A 84 18.65 4.79 4.76
CA LEU A 84 17.32 5.36 4.91
C LEU A 84 17.17 5.81 6.37
N GLU A 85 16.64 7.01 6.58
CA GLU A 85 16.32 7.51 7.91
C GLU A 85 14.92 7.02 8.31
N LEU A 86 14.81 6.39 9.48
CA LEU A 86 13.57 5.97 10.08
C LEU A 86 12.90 7.16 10.80
N ALA A 87 11.59 7.03 11.07
CA ALA A 87 10.82 8.07 11.76
C ALA A 87 11.35 8.42 13.17
N ASN A 88 12.15 7.55 13.80
CA ASN A 88 12.79 7.78 15.09
C ASN A 88 14.20 8.39 14.99
N GLY A 89 14.68 8.71 13.79
CA GLY A 89 16.02 9.26 13.53
C GLY A 89 17.13 8.21 13.40
N ASP A 90 16.82 6.93 13.55
CA ASP A 90 17.80 5.86 13.28
C ASP A 90 17.99 5.66 11.78
N TRP A 91 19.20 5.28 11.38
CA TRP A 91 19.51 4.94 10.00
C TRP A 91 19.47 3.42 9.78
N ILE A 92 18.91 3.01 8.65
CA ILE A 92 18.81 1.62 8.23
C ILE A 92 19.23 1.48 6.77
N ASP A 93 20.01 0.44 6.46
CA ASP A 93 20.29 0.14 5.06
C ASP A 93 19.06 -0.45 4.35
N SER A 94 18.91 -0.16 3.06
CA SER A 94 17.78 -0.59 2.23
C SER A 94 17.53 -2.10 2.29
N ARG A 95 18.58 -2.92 2.34
CA ARG A 95 18.44 -4.39 2.45
C ARG A 95 17.86 -4.78 3.80
N ARG A 96 18.27 -4.16 4.90
CA ARG A 96 17.65 -4.41 6.22
C ARG A 96 16.20 -3.93 6.25
N ALA A 97 15.89 -2.78 5.66
CA ALA A 97 14.51 -2.30 5.53
C ALA A 97 13.63 -3.30 4.75
N ALA A 98 14.12 -3.82 3.62
CA ALA A 98 13.41 -4.81 2.82
C ALA A 98 13.16 -6.12 3.57
N ARG A 99 14.11 -6.59 4.40
CA ARG A 99 13.89 -7.78 5.26
C ARG A 99 12.80 -7.56 6.30
N LEU A 100 12.77 -6.38 6.92
CA LEU A 100 11.72 -6.04 7.88
C LEU A 100 10.36 -6.00 7.19
N ALA A 101 10.28 -5.40 6.01
CA ALA A 101 9.05 -5.35 5.22
C ALA A 101 8.58 -6.76 4.82
N LEU A 102 9.49 -7.63 4.37
CA LEU A 102 9.17 -9.02 4.05
C LEU A 102 8.68 -9.79 5.29
N SER A 103 9.37 -9.67 6.42
CA SER A 103 8.96 -10.33 7.67
C SER A 103 7.60 -9.84 8.17
N SER A 104 7.32 -8.54 8.03
CA SER A 104 6.02 -7.96 8.38
C SER A 104 4.92 -8.49 7.47
N LEU A 105 5.20 -8.61 6.16
CA LEU A 105 4.26 -9.12 5.17
C LEU A 105 3.89 -10.58 5.47
N ASP A 106 4.90 -11.43 5.71
CA ASP A 106 4.70 -12.85 6.01
C ASP A 106 3.86 -13.03 7.29
N SER A 107 4.08 -12.20 8.31
CA SER A 107 3.32 -12.24 9.57
C SER A 107 1.88 -11.74 9.43
N SER A 108 1.58 -10.96 8.40
CA SER A 108 0.25 -10.40 8.14
C SER A 108 -0.61 -11.25 7.18
N ALA A 109 -0.01 -12.27 6.55
CA ALA A 109 -0.68 -13.17 5.62
C ALA A 109 -1.19 -14.47 6.29
N GLU A 110 -0.92 -14.66 7.59
CA GLU A 110 -1.44 -15.73 8.45
C GLU A 110 -2.74 -15.30 9.16
#